data_AF-M6S3E4-F1
#
_entry.id   AF-M6S3E4-F1
#
_cell.length_a   1.000
_cell.length_b   1.000
_cell.length_c   1.000
_cell.angle_alpha   90.00
_cell.angle_beta   90.00
_cell.angle_gamma   90.00
#
_symmetry.space_group_name_H-M   'P 1'
#
loop_
_entity.id
_entity.type
_entity.pdbx_description
1 polymer ?
#
loop_
_entity_poly.entity_id
_entity_poly.type
_entity_poly.pdbx_seq_one_letter_code
_entity_poly.pdbx_strand_id
1 'polypeptide(L)'
;MDDMKKIQTDVHSFSARSIVPLISLEIEEDKNWSGVFKEALDIYRKFDGENTLDSSGATIFHTLNQFVMLNLWVDEFGESNLQIFGQTAERWNAYKSILANPKSDFWDDITTPDLKETRREILIRSFAQTVRYLAKEHGGSPSTWKWKDAHKITFEHPMGKIPVLDSIFNQGPFSVASGESVINLMNQKEINPKIRPRVGPSKRRIIDLINPENSWSVLPTGNSGNLGSPFYG
;
A
#
# COMPACT_ATOMS: atom_id res chain seq x y z
N MET A 1 21.99 15.18 -12.70
CA MET A 1 21.28 14.00 -13.25
C MET A 1 21.00 12.94 -12.20
N ASP A 2 22.00 12.44 -11.48
CA ASP A 2 21.81 11.34 -10.54
C ASP A 2 20.92 11.68 -9.34
N ASP A 3 20.95 12.93 -8.86
CA ASP A 3 20.03 13.35 -7.80
C ASP A 3 18.57 13.32 -8.25
N MET A 4 18.29 13.66 -9.51
CA MET A 4 16.93 13.54 -10.07
C MET A 4 16.50 12.07 -10.19
N LYS A 5 17.44 11.15 -10.48
CA LYS A 5 17.15 9.70 -10.46
C LYS A 5 16.81 9.23 -9.06
N LYS A 6 17.59 9.64 -8.05
CA LYS A 6 17.33 9.32 -6.64
C LYS A 6 15.97 9.84 -6.20
N ILE A 7 15.64 11.10 -6.47
CA ILE A 7 14.32 11.68 -6.15
C ILE A 7 13.19 10.86 -6.78
N GLN A 8 13.26 10.56 -8.09
CA GLN A 8 12.18 9.82 -8.78
C GLN A 8 12.01 8.36 -8.32
N THR A 9 13.01 7.82 -7.61
CA THR A 9 13.03 6.45 -7.09
C THR A 9 12.96 6.39 -5.57
N ASP A 10 12.77 7.52 -4.90
CA ASP A 10 12.64 7.62 -3.45
C ASP A 10 11.38 6.88 -2.95
N VAL A 11 11.58 6.05 -1.93
CA VAL A 11 10.55 5.17 -1.35
C VAL A 11 10.23 5.54 0.10
N HIS A 12 10.64 6.71 0.56
CA HIS A 12 10.44 7.14 1.93
C HIS A 12 9.02 7.67 2.14
N SER A 13 8.28 7.05 3.06
CA SER A 13 6.94 7.49 3.46
C SER A 13 7.03 8.52 4.57
N PHE A 14 6.92 9.80 4.21
CA PHE A 14 6.89 10.89 5.21
C PHE A 14 5.69 10.78 6.16
N SER A 15 4.56 10.22 5.70
CA SER A 15 3.37 10.02 6.53
C SER A 15 3.57 8.93 7.60
N ALA A 16 4.48 7.97 7.38
CA ALA A 16 4.78 6.95 8.38
C ALA A 16 5.30 7.56 9.68
N ARG A 17 6.03 8.70 9.62
CA ARG A 17 6.58 9.38 10.80
C ARG A 17 5.52 9.83 11.80
N SER A 18 4.31 10.15 11.35
CA SER A 18 3.21 10.53 12.24
C SER A 18 2.23 9.38 12.49
N ILE A 19 1.95 8.56 11.47
CA ILE A 19 0.96 7.49 11.58
C ILE A 19 1.46 6.34 12.46
N VAL A 20 2.71 5.88 12.28
CA VAL A 20 3.28 4.77 13.05
C VAL A 20 3.24 5.02 14.56
N PRO A 21 3.77 6.14 15.10
CA PRO A 21 3.71 6.38 16.54
C PRO A 21 2.28 6.59 17.04
N LEU A 22 1.41 7.25 16.27
CA LEU A 22 0.00 7.47 16.65
C LEU A 22 -0.73 6.15 16.84
N ILE A 23 -0.68 5.27 15.83
CA ILE A 23 -1.36 3.97 15.90
C ILE A 23 -0.70 3.09 16.97
N SER A 24 0.63 3.11 17.07
CA SER A 24 1.34 2.34 18.10
C SER A 24 0.90 2.69 19.51
N LEU A 25 0.75 4.00 19.81
CA LEU A 25 0.30 4.47 21.13
C LEU A 25 -1.12 3.99 21.47
N GLU A 26 -2.01 3.93 20.48
CA GLU A 26 -3.39 3.47 20.67
C GLU A 26 -3.47 1.97 20.97
N ILE A 27 -2.61 1.16 20.35
CA ILE A 27 -2.72 -0.30 20.39
C ILE A 27 -1.73 -0.97 21.36
N GLU A 28 -0.65 -0.30 21.81
CA GLU A 28 0.47 -1.01 22.45
C GLU A 28 0.17 -1.72 23.77
N GLU A 29 -0.83 -1.26 24.53
CA GLU A 29 -1.19 -1.81 25.83
C GLU A 29 -2.25 -2.93 25.77
N ASP A 30 -2.67 -3.34 24.56
CA ASP A 30 -3.64 -4.42 24.44
C ASP A 30 -3.05 -5.77 24.91
N LYS A 31 -3.76 -6.42 25.84
CA LYS A 31 -3.30 -7.66 26.48
C LYS A 31 -3.27 -8.86 25.53
N ASN A 32 -3.92 -8.77 24.37
CA ASN A 32 -4.00 -9.85 23.40
C ASN A 32 -2.75 -9.95 22.51
N TRP A 33 -1.81 -9.00 22.60
CA TRP A 33 -0.57 -9.04 21.84
C TRP A 33 0.42 -10.07 22.40
N SER A 34 0.32 -11.28 21.86
CA SER A 34 1.23 -12.39 22.13
C SER A 34 1.69 -13.05 20.83
N GLY A 35 2.83 -13.75 20.87
CA GLY A 35 3.38 -14.49 19.73
C GLY A 35 3.51 -13.62 18.46
N VAL A 36 2.89 -14.07 17.38
CA VAL A 36 2.88 -13.40 16.06
C VAL A 36 2.38 -11.95 16.12
N PHE A 37 1.41 -11.64 16.99
CA PHE A 37 0.89 -10.28 17.12
C PHE A 37 1.90 -9.34 17.76
N LYS A 38 2.60 -9.83 18.79
CA LYS A 38 3.61 -9.04 19.50
C LYS A 38 4.81 -8.75 18.59
N GLU A 39 5.28 -9.76 17.86
CA GLU A 39 6.39 -9.58 16.91
C GLU A 39 6.01 -8.60 15.78
N ALA A 40 4.81 -8.72 15.21
CA ALA A 40 4.32 -7.78 14.20
C ALA A 40 4.26 -6.35 14.73
N LEU A 41 3.82 -6.16 15.98
CA LEU A 41 3.75 -4.83 16.61
C LEU A 41 5.15 -4.26 16.82
N ASP A 42 6.10 -5.07 17.27
CA ASP A 42 7.49 -4.65 17.49
C ASP A 42 8.19 -4.27 16.16
N ILE A 43 7.84 -4.94 15.05
CA ILE A 43 8.29 -4.56 13.70
C ILE A 43 7.61 -3.26 13.25
N TYR A 44 6.29 -3.15 13.39
CA TYR A 44 5.54 -1.96 13.00
C TYR A 44 6.06 -0.70 13.69
N ARG A 45 6.31 -0.77 15.00
CA ARG A 45 6.84 0.34 15.81
C ARG A 45 8.22 0.83 15.35
N LYS A 46 9.01 -0.06 14.75
CA LYS A 46 10.36 0.24 14.25
C LYS A 46 10.36 0.65 12.78
N PHE A 47 9.20 0.66 12.12
CA PHE A 47 9.12 1.07 10.73
C PHE A 47 9.48 2.56 10.60
N ASP A 48 10.54 2.82 9.85
CA ASP A 48 11.13 4.14 9.63
C ASP A 48 10.55 4.88 8.41
N GLY A 49 9.63 4.23 7.68
CA GLY A 49 9.05 4.76 6.46
C GLY A 49 9.70 4.26 5.17
N GLU A 50 10.77 3.46 5.23
CA GLU A 50 11.47 2.95 4.04
C GLU A 50 10.75 1.76 3.39
N ASN A 51 10.14 2.00 2.21
CA ASN A 51 9.40 0.98 1.46
C ASN A 51 10.30 0.19 0.50
N THR A 52 11.40 -0.33 1.03
CA THR A 52 12.32 -1.21 0.31
C THR A 52 11.75 -2.62 0.17
N LEU A 53 12.27 -3.40 -0.79
CA LEU A 53 11.80 -4.74 -1.11
C LEU A 53 11.79 -5.70 0.10
N ASP A 54 12.75 -5.58 1.02
CA ASP A 54 12.87 -6.47 2.18
C ASP A 54 12.27 -5.88 3.47
N SER A 55 11.54 -4.77 3.37
CA SER A 55 10.92 -4.09 4.52
C SER A 55 9.66 -4.82 4.97
N SER A 56 9.73 -5.50 6.12
CA SER A 56 8.54 -6.07 6.75
C SER A 56 7.65 -5.00 7.39
N GLY A 57 8.27 -3.90 7.85
CA GLY A 57 7.54 -2.75 8.37
C GLY A 57 6.64 -2.11 7.32
N ALA A 58 7.10 -1.99 6.07
CA ALA A 58 6.30 -1.49 4.96
C ALA A 58 5.07 -2.37 4.70
N THR A 59 5.24 -3.70 4.65
CA THR A 59 4.13 -4.65 4.49
C THR A 59 3.07 -4.46 5.56
N ILE A 60 3.47 -4.49 6.85
CA ILE A 60 2.54 -4.34 7.96
C ILE A 60 1.87 -2.95 7.92
N PHE A 61 2.64 -1.89 7.67
CA PHE A 61 2.12 -0.52 7.62
C PHE A 61 1.06 -0.33 6.55
N HIS A 62 1.34 -0.72 5.31
CA HIS A 62 0.38 -0.56 4.22
C HIS A 62 -0.84 -1.45 4.43
N THR A 63 -0.67 -2.73 4.82
CA THR A 63 -1.82 -3.61 5.09
C THR A 63 -2.70 -3.05 6.21
N LEU A 64 -2.09 -2.55 7.29
CA LEU A 64 -2.82 -1.96 8.41
C LEU A 64 -3.66 -0.78 7.98
N ASN A 65 -3.10 0.16 7.24
CA ASN A 65 -3.85 1.33 6.79
C ASN A 65 -5.05 0.93 5.91
N GLN A 66 -4.93 -0.15 5.12
CA GLN A 66 -6.07 -0.66 4.35
C GLN A 66 -7.17 -1.24 5.26
N PHE A 67 -6.81 -2.01 6.28
CA PHE A 67 -7.81 -2.51 7.24
C PHE A 67 -8.46 -1.38 8.05
N VAL A 68 -7.69 -0.36 8.46
CA VAL A 68 -8.27 0.79 9.15
C VAL A 68 -9.26 1.52 8.24
N MET A 69 -8.89 1.77 6.97
CA MET A 69 -9.83 2.38 6.01
C MET A 69 -11.05 1.49 5.76
N LEU A 70 -10.93 0.16 5.71
CA LEU A 70 -12.08 -0.72 5.60
C LEU A 70 -13.01 -0.58 6.80
N ASN A 71 -12.48 -0.63 8.02
CA ASN A 71 -13.26 -0.53 9.26
C ASN A 71 -13.77 0.89 9.57
N LEU A 72 -13.38 1.90 8.79
CA LEU A 72 -13.87 3.28 8.89
C LEU A 72 -14.99 3.61 7.90
N TRP A 73 -15.00 2.94 6.74
CA TRP A 73 -15.76 3.41 5.59
C TRP A 73 -16.77 2.40 5.05
N VAL A 74 -16.65 1.12 5.40
CA VAL A 74 -17.51 0.08 4.83
C VAL A 74 -18.94 0.17 5.33
N ASP A 75 -19.12 0.49 6.61
CA ASP A 75 -20.41 0.70 7.25
C ASP A 75 -21.08 1.99 6.77
N GLU A 76 -20.29 3.05 6.54
CA GLU A 76 -20.79 4.35 6.07
C GLU A 76 -21.24 4.35 4.61
N PHE A 77 -20.45 3.72 3.74
CA PHE A 77 -20.68 3.78 2.29
C PHE A 77 -21.36 2.53 1.72
N GLY A 78 -21.21 1.38 2.38
CA GLY A 78 -21.43 0.09 1.76
C GLY A 78 -20.39 -0.23 0.68
N GLU A 79 -20.35 -1.49 0.23
CA GLU A 79 -19.29 -1.98 -0.65
C GLU A 79 -19.19 -1.23 -2.00
N SER A 80 -20.32 -0.90 -2.62
CA SER A 80 -20.34 -0.29 -3.95
C SER A 80 -19.79 1.14 -3.96
N ASN A 81 -20.23 1.98 -3.02
CA ASN A 81 -19.74 3.35 -2.90
C ASN A 81 -18.31 3.38 -2.37
N LEU A 82 -17.91 2.44 -1.51
CA LEU A 82 -16.53 2.29 -1.06
C LEU A 82 -15.57 2.02 -2.23
N GLN A 83 -15.99 1.21 -3.21
CA GLN A 83 -15.19 0.96 -4.41
C GLN A 83 -14.99 2.23 -5.26
N ILE A 84 -15.99 3.11 -5.31
CA ILE A 84 -15.89 4.40 -6.01
C ILE A 84 -14.98 5.36 -5.22
N PHE A 85 -15.23 5.52 -3.92
CA PHE A 85 -14.45 6.37 -3.03
C PHE A 85 -12.98 5.97 -2.98
N GLY A 86 -12.73 4.66 -2.90
CA GLY A 86 -11.40 4.07 -2.86
C GLY A 86 -10.53 4.33 -4.10
N GLN A 87 -11.12 4.74 -5.23
CA GLN A 87 -10.38 5.12 -6.44
C GLN A 87 -9.86 6.57 -6.41
N THR A 88 -10.31 7.37 -5.45
CA THR A 88 -9.95 8.78 -5.34
C THR A 88 -8.74 8.99 -4.44
N ALA A 89 -7.98 10.07 -4.69
CA ALA A 89 -6.92 10.50 -3.77
C ALA A 89 -7.47 10.89 -2.38
N GLU A 90 -8.75 11.26 -2.31
CA GLU A 90 -9.40 11.69 -1.07
C GLU A 90 -9.53 10.59 -0.03
N ARG A 91 -9.48 9.31 -0.42
CA ARG A 91 -9.41 8.19 0.54
C ARG A 91 -8.29 8.36 1.56
N TRP A 92 -7.13 8.82 1.09
CA TRP A 92 -5.94 8.97 1.92
C TRP A 92 -5.96 10.28 2.71
N ASN A 93 -6.50 11.36 2.14
CA ASN A 93 -6.63 12.64 2.82
C ASN A 93 -7.69 12.60 3.93
N ALA A 94 -8.86 12.02 3.65
CA ALA A 94 -9.89 11.77 4.64
C ALA A 94 -9.34 10.88 5.76
N TYR A 95 -8.70 9.76 5.42
CA TYR A 95 -8.09 8.85 6.40
C TYR A 95 -7.10 9.56 7.35
N LYS A 96 -6.15 10.35 6.83
CA LYS A 96 -5.22 11.12 7.67
C LYS A 96 -5.95 12.11 8.59
N SER A 97 -7.01 12.74 8.09
CA SER A 97 -7.80 13.71 8.86
C SER A 97 -8.57 13.04 9.99
N ILE A 98 -9.16 11.86 9.74
CA ILE A 98 -9.85 11.06 10.76
C ILE A 98 -8.86 10.50 11.78
N LEU A 99 -7.72 9.97 11.34
CA LEU A 99 -6.64 9.53 12.24
C LEU A 99 -6.23 10.60 13.24
N ALA A 100 -6.10 11.85 12.79
CA ALA A 100 -5.74 12.99 13.62
C ALA A 100 -6.87 13.46 14.56
N ASN A 101 -8.12 13.04 14.32
CA ASN A 101 -9.29 13.41 15.10
C ASN A 101 -9.84 12.21 15.91
N PRO A 102 -9.40 11.99 17.17
CA PRO A 102 -9.91 10.89 18.01
C PRO A 102 -11.41 10.98 18.33
N LYS A 103 -12.04 12.15 18.16
CA LYS A 103 -13.46 12.39 18.45
C LYS A 103 -14.34 12.37 17.21
N SER A 104 -13.83 11.89 16.08
CA SER A 104 -14.61 11.74 14.86
C SER A 104 -15.73 10.73 15.06
N ASP A 105 -16.93 11.03 14.58
CA ASP A 105 -18.05 10.08 14.61
C ASP A 105 -17.79 8.86 13.71
N PHE A 106 -16.98 9.00 12.65
CA PHE A 106 -16.55 7.88 11.79
C PHE A 106 -15.75 6.76 12.49
N TRP A 107 -15.43 6.89 13.79
CA TRP A 107 -14.87 5.76 14.54
C TRP A 107 -15.94 4.80 15.07
N ASP A 108 -17.19 5.25 15.10
CA ASP A 108 -18.37 4.49 15.52
C ASP A 108 -18.81 3.58 14.37
N ASP A 109 -18.95 2.28 14.62
CA ASP A 109 -19.41 1.34 13.61
C ASP A 109 -20.95 1.36 13.61
N ILE A 110 -21.57 2.01 12.62
CA ILE A 110 -23.04 2.22 12.65
C ILE A 110 -23.84 0.91 12.51
N THR A 111 -23.17 -0.22 12.25
CA THR A 111 -23.77 -1.55 12.22
C THR A 111 -23.90 -2.21 13.60
N THR A 112 -23.28 -1.63 14.64
CA THR A 112 -23.33 -2.10 16.02
C THR A 112 -24.13 -1.14 16.92
N PRO A 113 -25.48 -1.14 16.85
CA PRO A 113 -26.30 -0.11 17.49
C PRO A 113 -26.20 -0.04 19.03
N ASP A 114 -25.71 -1.11 19.68
CA ASP A 114 -25.59 -1.22 21.14
C ASP A 114 -24.17 -0.90 21.66
N LEU A 115 -23.24 -0.56 20.78
CA LEU A 115 -21.84 -0.27 21.10
C LEU A 115 -21.39 0.96 20.31
N LYS A 116 -20.75 1.91 21.00
CA LYS A 116 -20.08 3.02 20.34
C LYS A 116 -18.58 2.82 20.38
N GLU A 117 -18.00 2.43 19.25
CA GLU A 117 -16.56 2.22 19.13
C GLU A 117 -15.77 3.52 19.23
N THR A 118 -14.58 3.38 19.80
CA THR A 118 -13.55 4.40 19.87
C THR A 118 -12.49 4.16 18.81
N ARG A 119 -11.72 5.21 18.49
CA ARG A 119 -10.50 5.09 17.66
C ARG A 119 -9.63 3.91 18.08
N ARG A 120 -9.42 3.73 19.38
CA ARG A 120 -8.59 2.66 19.93
C ARG A 120 -9.12 1.28 19.54
N GLU A 121 -10.42 1.05 19.69
CA GLU A 121 -11.06 -0.23 19.36
C GLU A 121 -10.97 -0.54 17.86
N ILE A 122 -11.21 0.45 17.00
CA ILE A 122 -11.06 0.30 15.55
C ILE A 122 -9.62 -0.04 15.16
N LEU A 123 -8.63 0.66 15.76
CA LEU A 123 -7.22 0.41 15.47
C LEU A 123 -6.75 -0.97 15.97
N ILE A 124 -7.18 -1.40 17.15
CA ILE A 124 -6.90 -2.75 17.69
C ILE A 124 -7.51 -3.81 16.78
N ARG A 125 -8.79 -3.65 16.39
CA ARG A 125 -9.48 -4.53 15.45
C ARG A 125 -8.75 -4.64 14.11
N SER A 126 -8.34 -3.51 13.56
CA SER A 126 -7.61 -3.41 12.29
C SER A 126 -6.22 -4.05 12.35
N PHE A 127 -5.49 -3.85 13.45
CA PHE A 127 -4.19 -4.49 13.66
C PHE A 127 -4.32 -6.00 13.78
N ALA A 128 -5.32 -6.48 14.52
CA ALA A 128 -5.57 -7.90 14.65
C ALA A 128 -5.93 -8.55 13.29
N GLN A 129 -6.75 -7.88 12.46
CA GLN A 129 -7.05 -8.32 11.09
C GLN A 129 -5.79 -8.34 10.22
N THR A 130 -4.93 -7.32 10.32
CA THR A 130 -3.66 -7.23 9.58
C THR A 130 -2.75 -8.41 9.84
N VAL A 131 -2.49 -8.71 11.12
CA VAL A 131 -1.61 -9.82 11.51
C VAL A 131 -2.18 -11.16 11.04
N ARG A 132 -3.49 -11.38 11.20
CA ARG A 132 -4.15 -12.61 10.72
C ARG A 132 -4.08 -12.75 9.21
N TYR A 133 -4.31 -11.66 8.48
CA TYR A 133 -4.23 -11.63 7.03
C TYR A 133 -2.82 -11.97 6.54
N LEU A 134 -1.80 -11.27 7.05
CA LEU A 134 -0.42 -11.49 6.64
C LEU A 134 0.10 -12.87 7.05
N ALA A 135 -0.27 -13.37 8.23
CA ALA A 135 0.05 -14.73 8.64
C ALA A 135 -0.58 -15.78 7.72
N LYS A 136 -1.80 -15.54 7.22
CA LYS A 136 -2.46 -16.41 6.25
C LYS A 136 -1.79 -16.38 4.88
N GLU A 137 -1.45 -15.18 4.38
CA GLU A 137 -0.92 -15.01 3.02
C GLU A 137 0.55 -15.40 2.89
N HIS A 138 1.36 -15.16 3.93
CA HIS A 138 2.81 -15.34 3.88
C HIS A 138 3.34 -16.43 4.83
N GLY A 139 2.52 -16.89 5.79
CA GLY A 139 2.99 -17.80 6.83
C GLY A 139 4.13 -17.22 7.66
N GLY A 140 4.86 -18.12 8.33
CA GLY A 140 6.13 -17.77 9.00
C GLY A 140 6.01 -16.72 10.10
N SER A 141 7.15 -16.09 10.41
CA SER A 141 7.23 -15.01 11.38
C SER A 141 7.03 -13.65 10.68
N PRO A 142 6.48 -12.63 11.37
CA PRO A 142 6.35 -11.27 10.84
C PRO A 142 7.62 -10.70 10.20
N SER A 143 8.81 -11.09 10.68
CA SER A 143 10.09 -10.73 10.08
C SER A 143 10.28 -11.19 8.62
N THR A 144 9.52 -12.20 8.17
CA THR A 144 9.56 -12.75 6.80
C THR A 144 8.50 -12.14 5.87
N TRP A 145 7.61 -11.27 6.36
CA TRP A 145 6.57 -10.63 5.54
C TRP A 145 7.14 -9.51 4.68
N LYS A 146 7.94 -9.85 3.67
CA LYS A 146 8.69 -8.88 2.87
C LYS A 146 7.81 -8.12 1.89
N TRP A 147 8.08 -6.83 1.73
CA TRP A 147 7.34 -5.95 0.82
C TRP A 147 7.31 -6.48 -0.62
N LYS A 148 8.43 -7.04 -1.09
CA LYS A 148 8.56 -7.66 -2.41
C LYS A 148 7.54 -8.77 -2.67
N ASP A 149 7.06 -9.44 -1.62
CA ASP A 149 6.13 -10.56 -1.73
C ASP A 149 4.67 -10.10 -1.73
N ALA A 150 4.36 -9.05 -0.97
CA ALA A 150 3.04 -8.45 -0.88
C ALA A 150 2.72 -7.47 -2.02
N HIS A 151 3.71 -6.69 -2.47
CA HIS A 151 3.52 -5.58 -3.40
C HIS A 151 4.21 -5.85 -4.74
N LYS A 152 3.44 -6.42 -5.68
CA LYS A 152 3.91 -6.76 -7.02
C LYS A 152 3.02 -6.17 -8.10
N ILE A 153 3.63 -5.54 -9.11
CA ILE A 153 2.93 -5.00 -10.27
C ILE A 153 2.87 -6.04 -11.39
N THR A 154 1.68 -6.22 -11.96
CA THR A 154 1.48 -6.93 -13.22
C THR A 154 1.00 -5.91 -14.24
N PHE A 155 1.70 -5.79 -15.36
CA PHE A 155 1.24 -5.00 -16.48
C PHE A 155 0.30 -5.86 -17.31
N GLU A 156 -1.00 -5.67 -17.08
CA GLU A 156 -2.05 -6.46 -17.69
C GLU A 156 -2.37 -5.97 -19.11
N HIS A 157 -2.28 -6.88 -20.07
CA HIS A 157 -2.72 -6.66 -21.45
C HIS A 157 -4.23 -6.93 -21.56
N PRO A 158 -4.99 -6.23 -22.44
CA PRO A 158 -6.42 -6.50 -22.62
C PRO A 158 -6.75 -7.96 -22.92
N MET A 159 -5.93 -8.64 -23.73
CA MET A 159 -6.09 -10.08 -24.00
C MET A 159 -5.64 -10.97 -22.84
N GLY A 160 -4.69 -10.51 -22.03
CA GLY A 160 -4.21 -11.24 -20.85
C GLY A 160 -5.16 -11.22 -19.67
N LYS A 161 -6.35 -10.60 -19.81
CA LYS A 161 -7.49 -10.78 -18.89
C LYS A 161 -8.15 -12.15 -19.05
N ILE A 162 -7.95 -12.80 -20.19
CA ILE A 162 -8.40 -14.18 -20.42
C ILE A 162 -7.34 -15.08 -19.76
N PRO A 163 -7.68 -15.91 -18.75
CA PRO A 163 -6.69 -16.64 -17.95
C PRO A 163 -5.72 -17.52 -18.75
N VAL A 164 -6.14 -18.06 -19.89
CA VAL A 164 -5.27 -18.87 -20.77
C VAL A 164 -4.21 -18.02 -21.50
N LEU A 165 -4.45 -16.72 -21.65
CA LEU A 165 -3.58 -15.81 -22.39
C LEU A 165 -2.73 -14.92 -21.48
N ASP A 166 -2.88 -15.04 -20.16
CA ASP A 166 -2.19 -14.17 -19.20
C ASP A 166 -0.66 -14.30 -19.29
N SER A 167 -0.15 -15.53 -19.31
CA SER A 167 1.27 -15.88 -19.38
C SER A 167 1.93 -15.50 -20.70
N ILE A 168 1.12 -15.23 -21.73
CA ILE A 168 1.58 -14.81 -23.05
C ILE A 168 1.68 -13.29 -23.12
N PHE A 169 0.67 -12.57 -22.63
CA PHE A 169 0.55 -11.12 -22.87
C PHE A 169 0.86 -10.25 -21.64
N ASN A 170 0.64 -10.74 -20.42
CA ASN A 170 0.91 -9.95 -19.22
C ASN A 170 2.39 -9.99 -18.89
N GLN A 171 2.87 -8.94 -18.23
CA GLN A 171 4.24 -8.90 -17.71
C GLN A 171 4.27 -8.78 -16.21
N GLY A 172 5.20 -9.51 -15.60
CA GLY A 172 5.31 -9.67 -14.17
C GLY A 172 4.59 -10.93 -13.69
N PRO A 173 4.21 -11.01 -12.40
CA PRO A 173 4.30 -9.94 -11.40
C PRO A 173 5.75 -9.57 -11.04
N PHE A 174 6.07 -8.28 -11.02
CA PHE A 174 7.38 -7.75 -10.61
C PHE A 174 7.29 -7.13 -9.21
N SER A 175 8.21 -7.53 -8.33
CA SER A 175 8.38 -6.87 -7.04
C SER A 175 8.92 -5.46 -7.23
N VAL A 176 8.30 -4.48 -6.58
CA VAL A 176 8.64 -3.06 -6.74
C VAL A 176 8.82 -2.38 -5.39
N ALA A 177 9.93 -1.66 -5.25
CA ALA A 177 10.10 -0.75 -4.12
C ALA A 177 9.29 0.51 -4.44
N SER A 178 8.26 0.78 -3.66
CA SER A 178 7.23 1.81 -3.92
C SER A 178 6.24 1.88 -2.75
N GLY A 179 5.28 2.81 -2.81
CA GLY A 179 4.19 2.90 -1.85
C GLY A 179 3.09 3.90 -2.28
N GLU A 180 1.98 3.92 -1.54
CA GLU A 180 0.80 4.76 -1.82
C GLU A 180 1.04 6.28 -1.64
N SER A 181 2.09 6.69 -0.93
CA SER A 181 2.36 8.10 -0.62
C SER A 181 3.85 8.46 -0.59
N VAL A 182 4.62 7.82 -1.47
CA VAL A 182 6.06 8.08 -1.68
C VAL A 182 6.29 8.65 -3.08
N ILE A 183 7.50 9.13 -3.39
CA ILE A 183 7.77 9.71 -4.72
C ILE A 183 7.76 8.62 -5.82
N ASN A 184 8.37 7.48 -5.54
CA ASN A 184 8.27 6.27 -6.37
C ASN A 184 6.91 5.59 -6.16
N LEU A 185 5.84 6.30 -6.51
CA LEU A 185 4.47 5.90 -6.24
C LEU A 185 4.06 4.71 -7.11
N MET A 186 3.62 3.65 -6.46
CA MET A 186 2.75 2.64 -7.07
C MET A 186 1.67 2.28 -6.06
N ASN A 187 0.41 2.36 -6.50
CA ASN A 187 -0.74 2.22 -5.62
C ASN A 187 -1.83 1.36 -6.27
N GLN A 188 -2.65 0.75 -5.43
CA GLN A 188 -3.87 0.06 -5.84
C GLN A 188 -5.03 1.05 -6.04
N LYS A 189 -6.04 0.65 -6.81
CA LYS A 189 -7.24 1.45 -7.07
C LYS A 189 -8.31 1.33 -5.99
N GLU A 190 -8.28 0.27 -5.19
CA GLU A 190 -9.35 -0.05 -4.24
C GLU A 190 -8.80 -0.03 -2.83
N ILE A 191 -9.65 0.20 -1.83
CA ILE A 191 -9.27 0.00 -0.43
C ILE A 191 -9.30 -1.51 -0.19
N ASN A 192 -8.12 -2.13 -0.07
CA ASN A 192 -7.98 -3.58 -0.06
C ASN A 192 -6.66 -4.02 0.59
N PRO A 193 -6.64 -5.00 1.51
CA PRO A 193 -5.41 -5.44 2.17
C PRO A 193 -4.42 -6.19 1.26
N LYS A 194 -4.79 -6.52 0.02
CA LYS A 194 -3.91 -7.18 -0.98
C LYS A 194 -2.78 -6.29 -1.50
N ILE A 195 -2.94 -4.96 -1.43
CA ILE A 195 -1.93 -3.95 -1.82
C ILE A 195 -1.35 -4.16 -3.22
N ARG A 196 -2.17 -4.61 -4.18
CA ARG A 196 -1.72 -4.88 -5.55
C ARG A 196 -1.73 -3.59 -6.39
N PRO A 197 -0.56 -3.05 -6.77
CA PRO A 197 -0.50 -1.81 -7.52
C PRO A 197 -1.15 -1.94 -8.90
N ARG A 198 -1.93 -0.92 -9.25
CA ARG A 198 -2.65 -0.73 -10.52
C ARG A 198 -2.45 0.67 -11.10
N VAL A 199 -1.83 1.55 -10.34
CA VAL A 199 -1.54 2.95 -10.68
C VAL A 199 -0.07 3.18 -10.38
N GLY A 200 0.63 3.85 -11.28
CA GLY A 200 2.04 4.19 -11.16
C GLY A 200 2.45 5.11 -12.30
N PRO A 201 3.73 5.52 -12.37
CA PRO A 201 4.21 6.41 -13.41
C PRO A 201 4.15 5.72 -14.77
N SER A 202 3.36 6.26 -15.68
CA SER A 202 3.30 5.82 -17.09
C SER A 202 4.59 6.16 -17.86
N LYS A 203 5.39 7.10 -17.35
CA LYS A 203 6.69 7.49 -17.90
C LYS A 203 7.51 8.23 -16.84
N ARG A 204 8.83 8.11 -16.93
CA ARG A 204 9.78 8.95 -16.20
C ARG A 204 10.72 9.64 -17.19
N ARG A 205 11.08 10.90 -16.92
CA ARG A 205 12.02 11.67 -17.73
C ARG A 205 12.89 12.55 -16.83
N ILE A 206 14.15 12.70 -17.23
CA ILE A 206 15.07 13.70 -16.68
C ILE A 206 15.73 14.36 -17.88
N ILE A 207 15.56 15.68 -18.01
CA ILE A 207 16.07 16.45 -19.14
C ILE A 207 17.25 17.29 -18.66
N ASP A 208 18.40 17.10 -19.29
CA ASP A 208 19.56 17.97 -19.12
C ASP A 208 19.45 19.10 -20.16
N LEU A 209 19.27 20.32 -19.68
CA LEU A 209 19.03 21.49 -20.53
C LEU A 209 20.31 22.03 -21.18
N ILE A 210 21.48 21.71 -20.62
CA ILE A 210 22.79 22.11 -21.18
C ILE A 210 23.24 21.09 -22.22
N ASN A 211 22.98 19.80 -21.94
CA ASN A 211 23.36 18.68 -22.79
C ASN A 211 22.15 17.75 -23.00
N PRO A 212 21.27 18.02 -23.98
CA PRO A 212 20.04 17.23 -24.16
C PRO A 212 20.28 15.75 -24.43
N GLU A 213 21.41 15.36 -25.03
CA GLU A 213 21.78 13.97 -25.30
C GLU A 213 22.09 13.15 -24.03
N ASN A 214 22.38 13.82 -22.91
CA ASN A 214 22.53 13.20 -21.58
C ASN A 214 21.17 12.96 -20.88
N SER A 215 20.05 13.31 -21.51
CA SER A 215 18.71 13.13 -20.93
C SER A 215 18.30 11.65 -20.84
N TRP A 216 17.50 11.32 -19.83
CA TRP A 216 16.98 9.96 -19.61
C TRP A 216 15.47 9.92 -19.75
N SER A 217 14.95 8.81 -20.28
CA SER A 217 13.51 8.51 -20.31
C SER A 217 13.30 7.01 -20.11
N VAL A 218 12.27 6.65 -19.35
CA VAL A 218 11.86 5.26 -19.16
C VAL A 218 10.35 5.16 -19.39
N LEU A 219 9.95 4.15 -20.17
CA LEU A 219 8.57 3.71 -20.37
C LEU A 219 8.49 2.30 -19.74
N PRO A 220 7.62 2.05 -18.74
CA PRO A 220 7.71 0.84 -17.90
C PRO A 220 7.66 -0.48 -18.66
N THR A 221 6.91 -0.49 -19.76
CA THR A 221 6.68 -1.65 -20.61
C THR A 221 7.13 -1.34 -22.05
N GLY A 222 8.34 -0.84 -22.28
CA GLY A 222 8.87 -0.69 -23.65
C GLY A 222 8.06 0.22 -24.58
N ASN A 223 8.46 0.32 -25.86
CA ASN A 223 7.84 1.21 -26.85
C ASN A 223 6.97 0.48 -27.89
N SER A 224 6.86 -0.85 -27.83
CA SER A 224 6.07 -1.64 -28.76
C SER A 224 4.90 -2.35 -28.06
N GLY A 225 3.72 -2.33 -28.69
CA GLY A 225 2.58 -3.15 -28.29
C GLY A 225 2.49 -4.49 -29.03
N ASN A 226 3.47 -4.83 -29.87
CA ASN A 226 3.48 -6.08 -30.63
C ASN A 226 4.30 -7.15 -29.90
N LEU A 227 3.65 -8.25 -29.52
CA LEU A 227 4.26 -9.36 -28.75
C LEU A 227 5.55 -9.92 -29.39
N GLY A 228 5.68 -9.89 -30.72
CA GLY A 228 6.86 -10.39 -31.42
C GLY A 228 8.06 -9.42 -31.41
N SER A 229 7.91 -8.22 -30.85
CA SER A 229 8.97 -7.22 -30.78
C SER A 229 9.89 -7.48 -29.58
N PRO A 230 11.23 -7.32 -29.71
CA PRO A 230 12.13 -7.31 -28.56
C PRO A 230 11.92 -6.10 -27.64
N PHE A 231 11.09 -5.13 -28.07
CA PHE A 231 10.64 -3.98 -27.29
C PHE A 231 9.14 -4.04 -26.97
N TYR A 232 8.50 -5.21 -27.17
CA TYR A 232 7.27 -5.53 -26.44
C TYR A 232 7.59 -5.43 -24.98
N GLY A 233 6.64 -4.97 -24.19
CA GLY A 233 7.00 -4.12 -23.07
C GLY A 233 8.08 -4.56 -22.10
#